data_AF-A0AB33XS37-F1
#
_entry.id   AF-A0AB33XS37-F1
#
_cell.length_a   1.000
_cell.length_b   1.000
_cell.length_c   1.000
_cell.angle_alpha   90.00
_cell.angle_beta   90.00
_cell.angle_gamma   90.00
#
_symmetry.space_group_name_H-M   'P 1'
#
loop_
_entity.id
_entity.type
_entity.pdbx_description
1 polymer ?
#
loop_
_entity_poly.entity_id
_entity_poly.type
_entity_poly.pdbx_seq_one_letter_code
_entity_poly.pdbx_strand_id
1 'polypeptide(L)'
;MRKWLLITVICLTMVGATGCQSKASKSSQDAGSTMIKTNHYTKNDLQKRYTRISDIVMKTMTKVSLQSDSKEINKTAKKGLGQLDDIRLELANNKTEDGLTKALTDYNKLGSELLTSAINNDAKTYQANGQGFFKQAVSVGEKYFGDQIPQSIRNFANNQQAVTTESSK
;
A
#
# COMPACT_ATOMS: atom_id res chain seq x y z
N MET A 1 -12.15 -8.48 29.40
CA MET A 1 -13.24 -7.70 28.77
C MET A 1 -13.18 -6.26 29.26
N ARG A 2 -12.82 -5.31 28.41
CA ARG A 2 -12.99 -3.87 28.70
C ARG A 2 -13.40 -3.15 27.40
N LYS A 3 -14.67 -2.78 27.36
CA LYS A 3 -15.26 -1.82 26.42
C LYS A 3 -14.69 -0.44 26.73
N TRP A 4 -14.19 0.26 25.72
CA TRP A 4 -14.09 1.72 25.74
C TRP A 4 -14.59 2.25 24.39
N LEU A 5 -15.69 2.99 24.48
CA LEU A 5 -16.22 3.89 23.46
C LEU A 5 -15.17 4.94 23.11
N LEU A 6 -15.11 5.35 21.85
CA LEU A 6 -15.32 6.76 21.49
C LEU A 6 -15.54 6.92 19.98
N ILE A 7 -16.63 7.63 19.71
CA ILE A 7 -17.17 8.05 18.42
C ILE A 7 -16.33 9.20 17.88
N THR A 8 -15.96 9.15 16.60
CA THR A 8 -15.78 10.37 15.80
C THR A 8 -16.23 10.13 14.36
N VAL A 9 -17.46 10.55 14.07
CA VAL A 9 -17.97 10.78 12.72
C VAL A 9 -17.35 12.09 12.23
N ILE A 10 -16.67 12.09 11.10
CA ILE A 10 -16.30 13.33 10.39
C ILE A 10 -17.13 13.38 9.10
N CYS A 11 -18.17 14.22 9.12
CA CYS A 11 -18.85 14.72 7.94
C CYS A 11 -17.89 15.64 7.16
N LEU A 12 -17.63 15.34 5.89
CA LEU A 12 -17.12 16.32 4.94
C LEU A 12 -18.31 17.13 4.40
N THR A 13 -18.44 18.38 4.84
CA THR A 13 -19.31 19.36 4.18
C THR A 13 -18.54 20.12 3.10
N MET A 14 -19.25 20.33 2.00
CA MET A 14 -18.84 20.89 0.72
C MET A 14 -18.04 22.20 0.78
N VAL A 15 -17.15 22.32 -0.20
CA VAL A 15 -16.46 23.56 -0.59
C VAL A 15 -17.49 24.56 -1.12
N GLY A 16 -17.67 25.66 -0.39
CA GLY A 16 -18.39 26.83 -0.87
C GLY A 16 -17.52 27.63 -1.84
N ALA A 17 -18.09 27.95 -3.01
CA ALA A 17 -17.53 28.89 -3.96
C ALA A 17 -17.72 30.33 -3.45
N THR A 18 -16.65 31.14 -3.52
CA THR A 18 -16.76 32.59 -3.42
C THR A 18 -15.86 33.28 -4.44
N GLY A 19 -16.52 33.91 -5.42
CA GLY A 19 -16.28 35.31 -5.79
C GLY A 19 -14.96 35.68 -6.47
N CYS A 20 -15.03 35.95 -7.77
CA CYS A 20 -14.06 36.77 -8.49
C CYS A 20 -13.91 38.17 -7.86
N GLN A 21 -12.68 38.67 -7.75
CA GLN A 21 -12.44 40.11 -7.83
C GLN A 21 -11.10 40.40 -8.51
N SER A 22 -11.20 41.09 -9.64
CA SER A 22 -10.11 41.58 -10.48
C SER A 22 -9.30 42.70 -9.82
N LYS A 23 -7.97 42.65 -9.94
CA LYS A 23 -7.10 43.82 -10.23
C LYS A 23 -5.68 43.36 -10.56
N ALA A 24 -5.16 43.83 -11.69
CA ALA A 24 -3.81 43.59 -12.17
C ALA A 24 -2.76 44.32 -11.33
N SER A 25 -1.54 43.76 -11.22
CA SER A 25 -0.25 44.47 -11.36
C SER A 25 0.97 43.55 -11.17
N LYS A 26 1.89 43.64 -12.13
CA LYS A 26 3.32 43.28 -12.13
C LYS A 26 3.70 41.80 -11.93
N SER A 27 3.87 41.15 -13.07
CA SER A 27 4.61 39.90 -13.24
C SER A 27 6.12 40.16 -13.16
N SER A 28 6.76 39.55 -12.15
CA SER A 28 8.09 38.96 -12.23
C SER A 28 8.14 37.87 -11.16
N GLN A 29 7.51 36.73 -11.45
CA GLN A 29 7.67 35.51 -10.68
C GLN A 29 8.63 34.60 -11.44
N ASP A 30 9.80 34.44 -10.84
CA ASP A 30 10.74 33.36 -11.08
C ASP A 30 10.00 32.03 -10.90
N ALA A 31 9.49 31.48 -12.00
CA ALA A 31 8.78 30.21 -12.01
C ALA A 31 9.84 29.12 -11.97
N GLY A 32 10.23 28.73 -10.76
CA GLY A 32 10.96 27.50 -10.50
C GLY A 32 10.20 26.33 -11.10
N SER A 33 10.58 25.94 -12.33
CA SER A 33 10.00 24.84 -13.07
C SER A 33 10.20 23.56 -12.27
N THR A 34 9.14 23.13 -11.59
CA THR A 34 9.12 21.83 -10.94
C THR A 34 9.06 20.81 -12.06
N MET A 35 10.22 20.33 -12.53
CA MET A 35 10.28 19.31 -13.57
C MET A 35 9.47 18.10 -13.12
N ILE A 36 8.35 17.83 -13.80
CA ILE A 36 7.55 16.62 -13.56
C ILE A 36 8.41 15.44 -14.00
N LYS A 37 8.97 14.71 -13.02
CA LYS A 37 9.78 13.53 -13.28
C LYS A 37 8.91 12.43 -13.88
N THR A 38 9.05 12.22 -15.18
CA THR A 38 8.38 11.15 -15.92
C THR A 38 9.27 9.89 -15.92
N ASN A 39 8.68 8.73 -15.63
CA ASN A 39 9.40 7.45 -15.60
C ASN A 39 9.03 6.59 -16.82
N HIS A 40 9.98 5.75 -17.25
CA HIS A 40 9.81 4.75 -18.30
C HIS A 40 10.36 3.42 -17.81
N TYR A 41 9.59 2.74 -16.95
CA TYR A 41 10.02 1.49 -16.33
C TYR A 41 9.88 0.30 -17.27
N THR A 42 10.94 -0.50 -17.34
CA THR A 42 10.87 -1.80 -17.98
C THR A 42 10.02 -2.77 -17.15
N LYS A 43 9.58 -3.87 -17.77
CA LYS A 43 8.93 -4.99 -17.07
C LYS A 43 9.75 -5.49 -15.85
N ASN A 44 11.08 -5.52 -15.95
CA ASN A 44 11.96 -5.90 -14.85
C ASN A 44 11.96 -4.87 -13.71
N ASP A 45 11.92 -3.58 -14.02
CA ASP A 45 11.80 -2.53 -13.01
C ASP A 45 10.44 -2.57 -12.28
N LEU A 46 9.39 -2.96 -13.00
CA LEU A 46 8.07 -3.18 -12.42
C LEU A 46 8.03 -4.47 -11.58
N GLN A 47 8.75 -5.53 -11.97
CA GLN A 47 8.92 -6.73 -11.15
C GLN A 47 9.63 -6.44 -9.82
N LYS A 48 10.63 -5.57 -9.81
CA LYS A 48 11.27 -5.12 -8.55
C LYS A 48 10.28 -4.43 -7.62
N ARG A 49 9.36 -3.62 -8.15
CA ARG A 49 8.30 -2.95 -7.37
C ARG A 49 7.28 -3.93 -6.85
N TYR A 50 6.87 -4.89 -7.67
CA TYR A 50 6.02 -6.00 -7.25
C TYR A 50 6.57 -6.76 -6.04
N THR A 51 7.86 -7.10 -6.06
CA THR A 51 8.56 -7.72 -4.93
C THR A 51 8.61 -6.77 -3.73
N ARG A 52 8.98 -5.51 -3.94
CA ARG A 52 9.12 -4.51 -2.87
C ARG A 52 7.80 -4.24 -2.14
N ILE A 53 6.67 -4.13 -2.84
CA ILE A 53 5.33 -4.00 -2.24
C ILE A 53 5.08 -5.19 -1.30
N SER A 54 5.34 -6.40 -1.79
CA SER A 54 5.15 -7.64 -1.03
C SER A 54 6.02 -7.68 0.23
N ASP A 55 7.31 -7.35 0.11
CA ASP A 55 8.23 -7.35 1.25
C ASP A 55 7.82 -6.33 2.33
N ILE A 56 7.33 -5.15 1.92
CA ILE A 56 6.84 -4.13 2.84
C ILE A 56 5.64 -4.65 3.62
N VAL A 57 4.66 -5.21 2.92
CA VAL A 57 3.41 -5.68 3.54
C VAL A 57 3.65 -6.91 4.42
N MET A 58 4.44 -7.88 3.94
CA MET A 58 4.76 -9.11 4.69
C MET A 58 5.49 -8.84 5.99
N LYS A 59 6.28 -7.76 6.09
CA LYS A 59 6.91 -7.38 7.37
C LYS A 59 5.87 -7.08 8.45
N THR A 60 4.85 -6.31 8.13
CA THR A 60 3.76 -6.01 9.07
C THR A 60 2.93 -7.25 9.34
N MET A 61 2.57 -8.02 8.31
CA MET A 61 1.79 -9.25 8.50
C MET A 61 2.52 -10.26 9.38
N THR A 62 3.84 -10.37 9.25
CA THR A 62 4.66 -11.22 10.13
C THR A 62 4.58 -10.75 11.58
N LYS A 63 4.68 -9.44 11.84
CA LYS A 63 4.55 -8.89 13.20
C LYS A 63 3.16 -9.15 13.79
N VAL A 64 2.11 -9.02 13.00
CA VAL A 64 0.74 -9.35 13.40
C VAL A 64 0.61 -10.84 13.72
N SER A 65 1.12 -11.70 12.84
CA SER A 65 1.07 -13.16 13.00
C SER A 65 1.84 -13.65 14.23
N LEU A 66 2.97 -13.02 14.54
CA LEU A 66 3.76 -13.29 15.74
C LEU A 66 3.21 -12.61 16.99
N GLN A 67 2.04 -11.97 16.91
CA GLN A 67 1.41 -11.24 18.02
C GLN A 67 2.37 -10.26 18.71
N SER A 68 3.20 -9.59 17.92
CA SER A 68 4.15 -8.59 18.42
C SER A 68 3.43 -7.43 19.12
N ASP A 69 4.15 -6.67 19.94
CA ASP A 69 3.60 -5.50 20.59
C ASP A 69 2.96 -4.51 19.60
N SER A 70 1.83 -3.93 19.99
CA SER A 70 1.05 -3.01 19.17
C SER A 70 1.84 -1.78 18.70
N LYS A 71 2.82 -1.29 19.49
CA LYS A 71 3.68 -0.17 19.09
C LYS A 71 4.62 -0.58 17.96
N GLU A 72 5.16 -1.80 18.02
CA GLU A 72 6.04 -2.34 16.98
C GLU A 72 5.27 -2.64 15.68
N ILE A 73 4.05 -3.17 15.79
CA ILE A 73 3.14 -3.33 14.63
C ILE A 73 2.86 -1.96 14.00
N ASN A 74 2.44 -0.97 14.79
CA ASN A 74 2.11 0.37 14.29
C ASN A 74 3.30 1.09 13.68
N LYS A 75 4.48 1.00 14.31
CA LYS A 75 5.73 1.57 13.78
C LYS A 75 6.09 0.95 12.44
N THR A 76 6.00 -0.38 12.33
CA THR A 76 6.28 -1.11 11.09
C THR A 76 5.28 -0.76 10.00
N ALA A 77 3.98 -0.73 10.32
CA ALA A 77 2.92 -0.40 9.39
C ALA A 77 3.02 1.04 8.87
N LYS A 78 3.25 2.03 9.75
CA LYS A 78 3.43 3.44 9.35
C LYS A 78 4.65 3.64 8.45
N LYS A 79 5.78 2.98 8.78
CA LYS A 79 6.95 2.98 7.90
C LYS A 79 6.61 2.37 6.54
N GLY A 80 5.89 1.25 6.54
CA GLY A 80 5.45 0.60 5.31
C GLY A 80 4.55 1.50 4.46
N LEU A 81 3.59 2.22 5.07
CA LEU A 81 2.74 3.18 4.36
C LEU A 81 3.54 4.27 3.65
N GLY A 82 4.57 4.84 4.30
CA GLY A 82 5.45 5.80 3.63
C GLY A 82 6.15 5.20 2.41
N GLN A 83 6.67 3.97 2.53
CA GLN A 83 7.35 3.29 1.43
C GLN A 83 6.39 2.90 0.28
N LEU A 84 5.14 2.57 0.60
CA LEU A 84 4.10 2.31 -0.42
C LEU A 84 3.63 3.59 -1.09
N ASP A 85 3.65 4.73 -0.41
CA ASP A 85 3.34 6.02 -1.04
C ASP A 85 4.44 6.44 -2.02
N ASP A 86 5.72 6.22 -1.67
CA ASP A 86 6.84 6.42 -2.61
C ASP A 86 6.65 5.60 -3.89
N ILE A 87 6.32 4.31 -3.75
CA ILE A 87 6.07 3.42 -4.90
C ILE A 87 4.86 3.88 -5.70
N ARG A 88 3.79 4.34 -5.04
CA ARG A 88 2.60 4.89 -5.72
C ARG A 88 2.97 6.09 -6.58
N LEU A 89 3.79 7.01 -6.07
CA LEU A 89 4.26 8.18 -6.81
C LEU A 89 5.17 7.78 -7.98
N GLU A 90 6.05 6.80 -7.79
CA GLU A 90 6.89 6.26 -8.87
C GLU A 90 6.02 5.68 -10.01
N LEU A 91 5.01 4.88 -9.67
CA LEU A 91 4.10 4.23 -10.63
C LEU A 91 3.18 5.24 -11.32
N ALA A 92 2.65 6.23 -10.61
CA ALA A 92 1.78 7.26 -11.17
C ALA A 92 2.49 8.09 -12.27
N ASN A 93 3.81 8.20 -12.17
CA ASN A 93 4.64 8.91 -13.14
C ASN A 93 5.17 8.02 -14.27
N ASN A 94 4.86 6.71 -14.28
CA ASN A 94 5.31 5.81 -15.34
C ASN A 94 4.45 5.95 -16.62
N LYS A 95 5.08 5.89 -17.79
CA LYS A 95 4.44 6.01 -19.12
C LYS A 95 4.58 4.77 -20.00
N THR A 96 4.83 3.62 -19.38
CA THR A 96 5.10 2.36 -20.08
C THR A 96 4.39 1.23 -19.36
N GLU A 97 4.17 0.12 -20.07
CA GLU A 97 3.60 -1.11 -19.48
C GLU A 97 2.27 -0.84 -18.75
N ASP A 98 1.38 -0.03 -19.33
CA ASP A 98 0.21 0.57 -18.66
C ASP A 98 -0.64 -0.45 -17.89
N GLY A 99 -0.87 -1.63 -18.47
CA GLY A 99 -1.61 -2.72 -17.83
C GLY A 99 -0.93 -3.25 -16.55
N LEU A 100 0.39 -3.42 -16.58
CA LEU A 100 1.17 -3.85 -15.42
C LEU A 100 1.31 -2.72 -14.41
N THR A 101 1.58 -1.50 -14.85
CA THR A 101 1.63 -0.30 -13.99
C THR A 101 0.34 -0.12 -13.21
N LYS A 102 -0.82 -0.24 -13.89
CA LYS A 102 -2.12 -0.21 -13.23
C LYS A 102 -2.29 -1.34 -12.23
N ALA A 103 -1.95 -2.57 -12.61
CA ALA A 103 -2.10 -3.72 -11.72
C ALA A 103 -1.22 -3.60 -10.45
N LEU A 104 -0.02 -3.02 -10.57
CA LEU A 104 0.86 -2.72 -9.44
C LEU A 104 0.37 -1.54 -8.60
N THR A 105 -0.30 -0.57 -9.21
CA THR A 105 -0.94 0.53 -8.47
C THR A 105 -2.09 0.02 -7.62
N ASP A 106 -2.94 -0.84 -8.17
CA ASP A 106 -4.04 -1.49 -7.45
C ASP A 106 -3.50 -2.42 -6.35
N TYR A 107 -2.41 -3.14 -6.62
CA TYR A 107 -1.72 -3.98 -5.63
C TYR A 107 -1.11 -3.17 -4.48
N ASN A 108 -0.46 -2.06 -4.79
CA ASN A 108 0.07 -1.12 -3.80
C ASN A 108 -1.05 -0.53 -2.92
N LYS A 109 -2.20 -0.19 -3.52
CA LYS A 109 -3.37 0.31 -2.79
C LYS A 109 -3.88 -0.71 -1.77
N LEU A 110 -4.06 -1.97 -2.17
CA LEU A 110 -4.47 -3.04 -1.26
C LEU A 110 -3.46 -3.23 -0.12
N GLY A 111 -2.16 -3.12 -0.41
CA GLY A 111 -1.11 -3.13 0.60
C GLY A 111 -1.29 -2.00 1.62
N SER A 112 -1.55 -0.78 1.16
CA SER A 112 -1.78 0.37 2.04
C SER A 112 -3.06 0.23 2.87
N GLU A 113 -4.14 -0.27 2.28
CA GLU A 113 -5.42 -0.51 2.98
C GLU A 113 -5.25 -1.58 4.06
N LEU A 114 -4.48 -2.63 3.78
CA LEU A 114 -4.13 -3.66 4.75
C LEU A 114 -3.30 -3.10 5.91
N LEU A 115 -2.22 -2.35 5.63
CA LEU A 115 -1.41 -1.73 6.69
C LEU A 115 -2.22 -0.74 7.53
N THR A 116 -3.12 0.02 6.91
CA THR A 116 -4.02 0.94 7.61
C THR A 116 -4.98 0.19 8.55
N SER A 117 -5.56 -0.92 8.09
CA SER A 117 -6.43 -1.74 8.95
C SER A 117 -5.69 -2.36 10.15
N ALA A 118 -4.40 -2.70 9.99
CA ALA A 118 -3.56 -3.16 11.09
C ALA A 118 -3.34 -2.04 12.14
N ILE A 119 -3.09 -0.81 11.68
CA ILE A 119 -2.94 0.37 12.57
C ILE A 119 -4.23 0.65 13.34
N ASN A 120 -5.37 0.52 12.65
CA ASN A 120 -6.69 0.77 13.23
C ASN A 120 -7.22 -0.39 14.09
N ASN A 121 -6.47 -1.49 14.18
CA ASN A 121 -6.90 -2.73 14.84
C ASN A 121 -8.27 -3.22 14.33
N ASP A 122 -8.54 -3.04 13.04
CA ASP A 122 -9.79 -3.47 12.39
C ASP A 122 -9.60 -4.88 11.81
N ALA A 123 -9.88 -5.89 12.63
CA ALA A 123 -9.67 -7.29 12.27
C ALA A 123 -10.48 -7.73 11.03
N LYS A 124 -11.71 -7.23 10.88
CA LYS A 124 -12.58 -7.62 9.76
C LYS A 124 -12.04 -7.07 8.44
N THR A 125 -11.71 -5.78 8.43
CA THR A 125 -11.14 -5.13 7.24
C THR A 125 -9.73 -5.65 6.95
N TYR A 126 -8.94 -5.95 7.99
CA TYR A 126 -7.62 -6.56 7.85
C TYR A 126 -7.69 -7.92 7.15
N GLN A 127 -8.62 -8.78 7.57
CA GLN A 127 -8.80 -10.08 6.92
C GLN A 127 -9.23 -9.94 5.46
N ALA A 128 -10.21 -9.08 5.17
CA ALA A 128 -10.70 -8.85 3.81
C ALA A 128 -9.60 -8.28 2.89
N ASN A 129 -8.87 -7.26 3.37
CA ASN A 129 -7.77 -6.65 2.63
C ASN A 129 -6.59 -7.62 2.46
N GLY A 130 -6.33 -8.48 3.45
CA GLY A 130 -5.31 -9.53 3.36
C GLY A 130 -5.61 -10.52 2.25
N GLN A 131 -6.85 -10.99 2.16
CA GLN A 131 -7.31 -11.87 1.08
C GLN A 131 -7.21 -11.18 -0.28
N GLY A 132 -7.68 -9.93 -0.37
CA GLY A 132 -7.57 -9.11 -1.60
C GLY A 132 -6.12 -8.93 -2.04
N PHE A 133 -5.23 -8.64 -1.09
CA PHE A 133 -3.80 -8.46 -1.33
C PHE A 133 -3.16 -9.73 -1.90
N PHE A 134 -3.35 -10.89 -1.27
CA PHE A 134 -2.80 -12.16 -1.78
C PHE A 134 -3.38 -12.55 -3.12
N LYS A 135 -4.70 -12.39 -3.33
CA LYS A 135 -5.34 -12.65 -4.63
C LYS A 135 -4.73 -11.78 -5.73
N GLN A 136 -4.52 -10.50 -5.45
CA GLN A 136 -3.89 -9.58 -6.39
C GLN A 136 -2.43 -9.95 -6.64
N ALA A 137 -1.70 -10.37 -5.62
CA ALA A 137 -0.32 -10.84 -5.77
C ALA A 137 -0.25 -12.02 -6.76
N VAL A 138 -1.08 -13.04 -6.57
CA VAL A 138 -1.18 -14.20 -7.49
C VAL A 138 -1.55 -13.74 -8.89
N SER A 139 -2.62 -12.96 -9.04
CA SER A 139 -3.09 -12.50 -10.35
C SER A 139 -2.04 -11.68 -11.13
N VAL A 140 -1.25 -10.85 -10.44
CA VAL A 140 -0.14 -10.12 -11.06
C VAL A 140 0.98 -11.07 -11.48
N GLY A 141 1.34 -12.03 -10.62
CA GLY A 141 2.36 -13.04 -10.90
C GLY A 141 2.02 -13.87 -12.13
N GLU A 142 0.79 -14.40 -12.20
CA GLU A 142 0.27 -15.20 -13.31
C GLU A 142 0.26 -14.37 -14.61
N LYS A 143 -0.39 -13.21 -14.58
CA LYS A 143 -0.63 -12.43 -15.79
C LYS A 143 0.63 -11.82 -16.38
N TYR A 144 1.58 -11.39 -15.53
CA TYR A 144 2.71 -10.58 -15.98
C TYR A 144 4.07 -11.24 -15.75
N PHE A 145 4.23 -12.12 -14.77
CA PHE A 145 5.57 -12.60 -14.37
C PHE A 145 5.75 -14.12 -14.51
N GLY A 146 4.90 -14.80 -15.30
CA GLY A 146 5.03 -16.25 -15.53
C GLY A 146 4.87 -17.04 -14.25
N ASP A 147 3.80 -16.74 -13.51
CA ASP A 147 3.44 -17.37 -12.23
C ASP A 147 4.44 -17.12 -11.08
N GLN A 148 5.41 -16.21 -11.29
CA GLN A 148 6.36 -15.85 -10.25
C GLN A 148 5.72 -14.97 -9.18
N ILE A 149 5.42 -15.58 -8.03
CA ILE A 149 5.04 -14.86 -6.81
C ILE A 149 6.31 -14.36 -6.07
N PRO A 150 6.27 -13.29 -5.26
CA PRO A 150 7.41 -12.83 -4.47
C PRO A 150 7.75 -13.81 -3.34
N GLN A 151 9.05 -13.94 -3.05
CA GLN A 151 9.52 -14.89 -2.04
C GLN A 151 8.96 -14.59 -0.64
N SER A 152 8.79 -13.31 -0.29
CA SER A 152 8.22 -12.93 1.00
C SER A 152 6.79 -13.48 1.22
N ILE A 153 5.98 -13.54 0.17
CA ILE A 153 4.64 -14.13 0.23
C ILE A 153 4.72 -15.65 0.41
N ARG A 154 5.58 -16.32 -0.37
CA ARG A 154 5.80 -17.76 -0.22
C ARG A 154 6.26 -18.12 1.19
N ASN A 155 7.24 -17.40 1.71
CA ASN A 155 7.78 -17.63 3.04
C ASN A 155 6.73 -17.41 4.13
N PHE A 156 5.93 -16.35 4.02
CA PHE A 156 4.85 -16.09 4.97
C PHE A 156 3.82 -17.23 4.98
N ALA A 157 3.39 -17.70 3.80
CA ALA A 157 2.44 -18.81 3.68
C ALA A 157 3.00 -20.12 4.28
N ASN A 158 4.26 -20.45 3.99
CA ASN A 158 4.91 -21.65 4.52
C ASN A 158 5.04 -21.59 6.05
N ASN A 159 5.39 -20.43 6.60
CA ASN A 159 5.53 -20.25 8.05
C ASN A 159 4.17 -20.36 8.77
N GLN A 160 3.08 -19.87 8.17
CA GLN A 160 1.73 -20.06 8.71
C GLN A 160 1.34 -21.54 8.77
N GLN A 161 1.67 -22.31 7.72
CA GLN A 161 1.40 -23.76 7.70
C GLN A 161 2.18 -24.49 8.80
N ALA A 162 3.47 -24.18 8.97
CA ALA A 162 4.31 -24.80 10.01
C ALA A 162 3.74 -24.58 11.43
N VAL A 163 3.34 -23.35 11.76
CA VAL A 163 2.74 -23.01 13.07
C VAL A 163 1.42 -23.76 13.32
N THR A 164 0.59 -23.94 12.29
CA THR A 164 -0.66 -24.71 12.41
C THR A 164 -0.42 -26.20 12.62
N THR A 165 0.63 -26.77 12.02
CA THR A 165 0.99 -28.18 12.20
C THR A 165 1.64 -28.48 13.54
N GLU A 166 2.42 -27.56 14.10
CA GLU A 166 3.05 -27.73 15.43
C GLU A 166 2.03 -27.59 16.57
N SER A 167 1.02 -26.72 16.42
CA SER A 167 -0.02 -26.54 17.44
C SER A 167 -1.05 -27.69 17.51
N SER A 168 -0.96 -28.66 16.59
CA SER A 168 -1.89 -29.81 16.49
C SER A 168 -1.26 -31.13 16.94
N LYS A 169 -0.12 -31.10 17.64
CA LYS A 169 0.56 -32.27 18.22
C LYS A 169 0.53 -32.27 19.75
#